data_AF-A0A1F7AAD5-F1
#
_entry.id   AF-A0A1F7AAD5-F1
#
_cell.length_a   1.000
_cell.length_b   1.000
_cell.length_c   1.000
_cell.angle_alpha   90.00
_cell.angle_beta   90.00
_cell.angle_gamma   90.00
#
_symmetry.space_group_name_H-M   'P 1'
#
loop_
_entity.id
_entity.type
_entity.pdbx_description
1 polymer ?
#
loop_
_entity_poly.entity_id
_entity_poly.type
_entity_poly.pdbx_seq_one_letter_code
_entity_poly.pdbx_strand_id
1 'polypeptide(L)'
;MSIIVYEKIKTTAAKAKAVQPFVERLISIGKNKDKVHAIRELERLLQHENSSRKILEVLVERYKDKNSGYTRITKLGYRAGDNAPVVQIELT
;
A
#
# COMPACT_ATOMS: atom_id res chain seq x y z
N MET A 1 3.97 -7.93 0.96
CA MET A 1 4.31 -6.71 0.20
C MET A 1 4.82 -5.64 1.16
N SER A 2 6.02 -5.12 0.94
CA SER A 2 6.76 -4.35 1.95
C SER A 2 6.03 -3.08 2.44
N ILE A 3 5.34 -2.33 1.58
CA ILE A 3 4.70 -1.06 1.99
C ILE A 3 3.56 -1.27 3.00
N ILE A 4 2.84 -2.39 2.92
CA ILE A 4 1.80 -2.71 3.89
C ILE A 4 2.41 -2.97 5.28
N VAL A 5 3.55 -3.68 5.30
CA VAL A 5 4.23 -4.05 6.55
C VAL A 5 4.92 -2.84 7.17
N TYR A 6 5.75 -2.13 6.41
CA TYR A 6 6.59 -1.03 6.91
C TYR A 6 5.89 0.33 6.88
N GLU A 7 4.74 0.44 6.24
CA GLU A 7 3.92 1.66 6.05
C GLU A 7 4.59 2.79 5.26
N LYS A 8 5.91 2.78 5.11
CA LYS A 8 6.71 3.83 4.47
C LYS A 8 7.92 3.22 3.80
N ILE A 9 8.10 3.52 2.51
CA ILE A 9 9.18 2.97 1.69
C ILE A 9 9.77 4.05 0.80
N LYS A 10 11.11 4.09 0.76
CA LYS A 10 11.85 4.87 -0.22
C LYS A 10 12.09 4.02 -1.47
N THR A 11 11.68 4.52 -2.62
CA THR A 11 11.82 3.82 -3.91
C THR A 11 11.92 4.82 -5.07
N THR A 12 12.04 4.35 -6.31
CA THR A 12 12.03 5.25 -7.47
C THR A 12 10.61 5.73 -7.77
N ALA A 13 10.49 6.93 -8.36
CA ALA A 13 9.20 7.51 -8.71
C ALA A 13 8.35 6.59 -9.59
N ALA A 14 8.97 5.91 -10.56
CA ALA A 14 8.30 4.95 -11.43
C ALA A 14 7.72 3.75 -10.65
N LYS A 15 8.51 3.15 -9.74
CA LYS A 15 8.06 2.03 -8.92
C LYS A 15 6.94 2.44 -7.95
N ALA A 16 7.06 3.62 -7.34
CA ALA A 16 6.02 4.12 -6.44
C ALA A 16 4.68 4.32 -7.17
N LYS A 17 4.70 4.95 -8.35
CA LYS A 17 3.50 5.15 -9.17
C LYS A 17 2.87 3.83 -9.64
N ALA A 18 3.69 2.83 -9.95
CA ALA A 18 3.18 1.52 -10.35
C ALA A 18 2.50 0.77 -9.19
N VAL A 19 3.05 0.88 -7.97
CA VAL A 19 2.54 0.15 -6.79
C VAL A 19 1.36 0.87 -6.12
N GLN A 20 1.28 2.19 -6.21
CA GLN A 20 0.20 3.00 -5.63
C GLN A 20 -1.22 2.46 -5.90
N PRO A 21 -1.68 2.28 -7.17
CA PRO A 21 -3.04 1.83 -7.43
C PRO A 21 -3.30 0.42 -6.88
N PHE A 22 -2.28 -0.43 -6.84
CA PHE A 22 -2.39 -1.77 -6.27
C PHE A 22 -2.60 -1.72 -4.75
N VAL A 23 -1.85 -0.87 -4.03
CA VAL A 23 -2.02 -0.68 -2.58
C VAL A 23 -3.40 -0.11 -2.25
N GLU A 24 -3.85 0.90 -3.00
CA GLU A 24 -5.17 1.49 -2.79
C GLU A 24 -6.30 0.48 -3.01
N ARG A 25 -6.18 -0.35 -4.05
CA ARG A 25 -7.12 -1.44 -4.30
C ARG A 25 -7.14 -2.46 -3.16
N LEU A 26 -5.99 -2.85 -2.62
CA LEU A 26 -5.94 -3.84 -1.53
C LEU A 26 -6.64 -3.34 -0.26
N ILE A 27 -6.41 -2.08 0.12
CA ILE A 27 -7.11 -1.47 1.26
C ILE A 27 -8.62 -1.38 0.98
N SER A 28 -8.99 -1.02 -0.26
CA SER A 28 -10.40 -0.97 -0.68
C SER A 28 -11.09 -2.33 -0.64
N ILE A 29 -10.40 -3.42 -1.02
CA ILE A 29 -10.91 -4.79 -0.91
C ILE A 29 -11.20 -5.12 0.55
N GLY A 30 -10.26 -4.83 1.45
CA GLY A 30 -10.43 -5.07 2.88
C GLY A 30 -11.61 -4.31 3.49
N LYS A 31 -11.85 -3.07 3.02
CA LYS A 31 -12.88 -2.19 3.55
C LYS A 31 -14.29 -2.49 3.01
N ASN A 32 -14.40 -2.81 1.72
CA ASN A 32 -15.70 -2.80 1.02
C ASN A 32 -16.31 -4.20 0.80
N LYS A 33 -15.55 -5.28 1.01
CA LYS A 33 -16.04 -6.65 0.83
C LYS A 33 -16.37 -7.30 2.17
N ASP A 34 -17.27 -8.29 2.14
CA ASP A 34 -17.51 -9.15 3.29
C ASP A 34 -16.22 -9.83 3.74
N LYS A 35 -16.07 -10.01 5.06
CA LYS A 35 -14.85 -10.50 5.70
C LYS A 35 -14.24 -11.74 5.03
N VAL A 36 -15.06 -12.75 4.73
CA VAL A 36 -14.60 -14.01 4.10
C VAL A 36 -14.10 -13.80 2.68
N HIS A 37 -14.81 -12.99 1.89
CA HIS A 37 -14.43 -12.69 0.51
C HIS A 37 -13.18 -11.80 0.44
N ALA A 38 -13.07 -10.82 1.34
CA ALA A 38 -11.90 -9.97 1.47
C ALA A 38 -10.64 -10.80 1.80
N ILE A 39 -10.72 -11.70 2.78
CA ILE A 39 -9.61 -12.59 3.16
C ILE A 39 -9.12 -13.40 1.95
N ARG A 40 -10.03 -14.13 1.29
CA ARG A 40 -9.68 -14.99 0.15
C ARG A 40 -9.04 -14.22 -1.00
N GLU A 41 -9.56 -13.03 -1.33
CA GLU A 41 -8.98 -12.23 -2.40
C GLU A 41 -7.63 -11.63 -2.01
N LEU A 42 -7.48 -11.15 -0.77
CA LEU A 42 -6.22 -10.61 -0.28
C LEU A 42 -5.13 -11.68 -0.23
N GLU A 43 -5.43 -12.89 0.23
CA GLU A 43 -4.48 -14.02 0.26
C GLU A 43 -4.06 -14.45 -1.15
N ARG A 44 -4.97 -14.39 -2.12
CA ARG A 44 -4.63 -14.66 -3.53
C ARG A 44 -3.68 -13.62 -4.12
N LEU A 45 -3.87 -12.35 -3.75
CA LEU A 45 -3.09 -11.22 -4.28
C LEU A 45 -1.78 -10.98 -3.51
N LEU A 46 -1.73 -11.40 -2.24
CA LEU A 46 -0.60 -11.20 -1.34
C LEU A 46 0.01 -12.54 -0.97
N GLN A 47 1.23 -12.77 -1.44
CA GLN A 47 2.01 -13.98 -1.11
C GLN A 47 2.45 -14.07 0.36
N HIS A 48 2.18 -13.04 1.18
CA HIS A 48 2.60 -12.98 2.58
C HIS A 48 1.42 -12.77 3.52
N GLU A 49 1.22 -13.73 4.42
CA GLU A 49 0.12 -13.77 5.40
C GLU A 49 0.09 -12.54 6.33
N ASN A 50 1.26 -12.00 6.70
CA ASN A 50 1.35 -10.82 7.56
C ASN A 50 0.77 -9.55 6.91
N SER A 51 0.72 -9.49 5.57
CA SER A 51 0.19 -8.31 4.87
C SER A 51 -1.34 -8.28 4.84
N SER A 52 -1.99 -9.43 4.63
CA SER A 52 -3.46 -9.51 4.57
C SER A 52 -4.08 -9.24 5.95
N ARG A 53 -3.54 -9.83 7.02
CA ARG A 53 -4.00 -9.58 8.39
C ARG A 53 -3.89 -8.11 8.76
N LYS A 54 -2.74 -7.48 8.48
CA LYS A 54 -2.55 -6.06 8.78
C LYS A 54 -3.54 -5.15 8.05
N ILE A 55 -3.88 -5.48 6.79
CA ILE A 55 -4.91 -4.73 6.06
C ILE A 55 -6.24 -4.80 6.81
N LEU A 56 -6.68 -6.02 7.14
CA LEU A 56 -8.01 -6.26 7.71
C LEU A 56 -8.15 -5.78 9.16
N GLU A 57 -7.13 -5.97 9.98
CA GLU A 57 -7.21 -5.69 11.43
C GLU A 57 -6.80 -4.25 11.77
N VAL A 58 -5.90 -3.64 10.99
CA VAL A 58 -5.33 -2.33 11.31
C VAL A 58 -5.75 -1.27 10.30
N LEU A 59 -5.55 -1.51 9.00
CA LEU A 59 -5.75 -0.47 7.99
C LEU A 59 -7.22 -0.20 7.70
N VAL A 60 -8.09 -1.22 7.74
CA VAL A 60 -9.53 -1.04 7.54
C VAL A 60 -10.11 -0.13 8.63
N GLU A 61 -9.79 -0.37 9.91
CA GLU A 61 -10.25 0.48 11.01
C GLU A 61 -9.63 1.88 10.92
N ARG A 62 -8.32 1.99 10.65
CA ARG A 62 -7.64 3.29 10.47
C ARG A 62 -8.30 4.16 9.40
N TYR A 63 -8.78 3.54 8.32
CA TYR A 63 -9.34 4.25 7.17
C TYR A 63 -10.87 4.14 7.05
N LYS A 64 -11.57 3.82 8.13
CA LYS A 64 -13.03 3.69 8.11
C LYS A 64 -13.73 4.95 7.60
N ASP A 65 -13.24 6.13 7.97
CA ASP A 65 -13.83 7.43 7.59
C ASP A 65 -13.28 7.98 6.27
N LYS A 66 -12.32 7.27 5.65
CA LYS A 66 -11.62 7.72 4.44
C LYS A 66 -12.03 6.90 3.22
N ASN A 67 -12.50 7.57 2.17
CA ASN A 67 -13.02 6.88 0.97
C ASN A 67 -11.94 6.54 -0.06
N SER A 68 -10.84 7.30 -0.11
CA SER A 68 -9.76 7.11 -1.08
C SER A 68 -8.47 7.83 -0.64
N GLY A 69 -7.38 7.66 -1.40
CA GLY A 69 -6.12 8.35 -1.13
C GLY A 69 -5.38 7.84 0.10
N TYR A 70 -5.36 6.51 0.29
CA TYR A 70 -4.69 5.83 1.41
C TYR A 70 -3.16 5.89 1.35
N THR A 71 -2.62 6.35 0.22
CA THR A 71 -1.19 6.46 -0.01
C THR A 71 -0.80 7.89 -0.34
N ARG A 72 0.41 8.27 0.03
CA ARG A 72 1.04 9.55 -0.30
C ARG A 72 2.40 9.29 -0.92
N ILE A 73 2.71 10.01 -2.00
CA ILE A 73 4.04 10.00 -2.62
C ILE A 73 4.69 11.36 -2.40
N THR A 74 5.83 11.38 -1.73
CA THR A 74 6.62 12.58 -1.45
C THR A 74 7.96 12.51 -2.20
N LYS A 75 8.29 13.53 -2.98
CA LYS A 75 9.57 13.59 -3.70
C LYS A 75 10.71 13.79 -2.71
N LEU A 76 11.79 13.02 -2.85
CA LEU A 76 12.98 13.11 -2.00
C LEU A 76 14.23 13.64 -2.72
N GLY A 77 14.19 13.72 -4.05
CA GLY A 77 15.31 14.17 -4.88
C GLY A 77 15.74 13.09 -5.86
N TYR A 78 17.04 13.02 -6.14
CA TYR A 78 17.62 12.10 -7.11
C TYR A 78 18.67 11.21 -6.45
N ARG A 79 18.76 9.96 -6.91
CA ARG A 79 19.77 9.01 -6.44
C ARG A 79 21.13 9.37 -7.04
N ALA A 80 22.17 9.30 -6.22
CA ALA A 80 23.55 9.46 -6.68
C ALA A 80 23.95 8.30 -7.60
N GLY A 81 24.59 8.61 -8.73
CA GLY A 81 25.08 7.65 -9.72
C GLY A 81 24.22 7.58 -10.98
N ASP A 82 22.93 7.24 -10.85
CA ASP A 82 22.01 7.07 -11.99
C ASP A 82 21.05 8.26 -12.20
N ASN A 83 21.11 9.27 -11.32
CA ASN A 83 20.21 10.42 -11.29
C ASN A 83 18.71 10.01 -11.35
N ALA A 84 18.38 8.83 -10.82
CA ALA A 84 17.00 8.35 -10.83
C ALA A 84 16.16 9.13 -9.80
N PRO A 85 14.94 9.59 -10.13
CA PRO A 85 14.09 10.30 -9.19
C PRO A 85 13.65 9.35 -8.07
N VAL A 86 14.01 9.70 -6.84
CA VAL A 86 13.66 8.97 -5.62
C VAL A 86 12.48 9.66 -4.94
N VAL A 87 11.53 8.84 -4.52
CA VAL A 87 10.37 9.26 -3.77
C VAL A 87 10.18 8.36 -2.56
N GLN A 88 9.42 8.86 -1.62
CA GLN A 88 8.88 8.08 -0.53
C GLN A 88 7.41 7.84 -0.78
N ILE A 89 6.99 6.59 -0.74
CA ILE A 89 5.58 6.23 -0.69
C ILE A 89 5.23 5.82 0.74
N GLU A 90 4.15 6.36 1.28
CA GLU A 90 3.71 6.09 2.65
C GLU A 90 2.19 5.96 2.75
N LEU A 91 1.74 5.20 3.75
CA LEU A 91 0.36 5.13 4.18
C LEU A 91 0.03 6.39 4.99
N THR A 92 -1.17 6.93 4.77
CA THR A 92 -1.65 8.19 5.39
C THR A 92 -2.32 8.02 6.75
#